data_AF-A0A8D2QC16-F1
#
_entry.id   AF-A0A8D2QC16-F1
#
_cell.length_a   1.000
_cell.length_b   1.000
_cell.length_c   1.000
_cell.angle_alpha   90.00
_cell.angle_beta   90.00
_cell.angle_gamma   90.00
#
_symmetry.space_group_name_H-M   'P 1'
#
loop_
_entity.id
_entity.type
_entity.pdbx_description
1 polymer ?
#
loop_
_entity_poly.entity_id
_entity_poly.type
_entity_poly.pdbx_seq_one_letter_code
_entity_poly.pdbx_strand_id
1 'polypeptide(L)'
;MAPGRRDASRGRGAVGTCATAQAALCKATAGHHQLVLQLGGSGDGPRLREERRRRSAEACELSMGLRRTLLAGLRQDPASPRERQELERLWVLFLSALELFLQDLYRAQHLCQLFSVQGGGVAPLRTGLGGWVLPSRRGGGPTQPPSTQSLEEEIEQVRATLAEMESGANIPPWTVEATETTQPAETSGTAERAAWGGACAGHCCGVL
;
A
#
# COMPACT_ATOMS: atom_id res chain seq x y z
N MET A 1 20.77 38.38 -21.56
CA MET A 1 20.49 36.93 -21.61
C MET A 1 19.91 36.51 -20.26
N ALA A 2 18.69 35.99 -20.22
CA ALA A 2 18.00 35.64 -18.98
C ALA A 2 18.26 34.16 -18.62
N PRO A 3 18.87 33.85 -17.46
CA PRO A 3 19.19 32.47 -17.08
C PRO A 3 18.03 31.69 -16.42
N GLY A 4 16.84 32.28 -16.22
CA GLY A 4 15.82 31.71 -15.33
C GLY A 4 14.86 30.64 -15.89
N ARG A 5 14.91 30.27 -17.18
CA ARG A 5 13.84 29.45 -17.79
C ARG A 5 14.11 27.94 -17.84
N ARG A 6 15.35 27.49 -17.63
CA ARG A 6 15.71 26.05 -17.72
C ARG A 6 15.53 25.29 -16.41
N ASP A 7 15.61 25.96 -15.27
CA ASP A 7 15.53 25.31 -13.95
C ASP A 7 14.08 25.02 -13.52
N ALA A 8 13.13 25.90 -13.88
CA ALA A 8 11.70 25.70 -13.60
C ALA A 8 11.08 24.48 -14.33
N SER A 9 11.61 24.10 -15.49
CA SER A 9 11.22 22.85 -16.17
C SER A 9 11.82 21.61 -15.52
N ARG A 10 12.95 21.75 -14.83
CA ARG A 10 13.66 20.65 -14.15
C ARG A 10 13.00 20.29 -12.82
N GLY A 11 12.58 21.30 -12.04
CA GLY A 11 11.84 21.13 -10.78
C GLY A 11 10.48 20.46 -10.95
N ARG A 12 9.70 20.89 -11.96
CA ARG A 12 8.42 20.27 -12.35
C ARG A 12 8.57 18.81 -12.76
N GLY A 13 9.71 18.43 -13.34
CA GLY A 13 10.03 17.05 -13.70
C GLY A 13 10.21 16.16 -12.47
N ALA A 14 10.95 16.63 -11.46
CA ALA A 14 11.24 15.85 -10.25
C ALA A 14 9.99 15.57 -9.40
N VAL A 15 9.13 16.58 -9.21
CA VAL A 15 7.84 16.41 -8.50
C VAL A 15 6.92 15.45 -9.28
N GLY A 16 6.86 15.58 -10.60
CA GLY A 16 6.07 14.68 -11.46
C GLY A 16 6.55 13.23 -11.41
N THR A 17 7.86 13.00 -11.41
CA THR A 17 8.42 11.64 -11.24
C THR A 17 8.14 11.07 -9.86
N CYS A 18 8.25 11.86 -8.79
CA CYS A 18 7.92 11.42 -7.43
C CYS A 18 6.43 11.09 -7.30
N ALA A 19 5.54 11.93 -7.86
CA ALA A 19 4.10 11.68 -7.84
C ALA A 19 3.72 10.41 -8.60
N THR A 20 4.34 10.16 -9.74
CA THR A 20 4.10 8.93 -10.53
C THR A 20 4.58 7.69 -9.78
N ALA A 21 5.77 7.75 -9.16
CA ALA A 21 6.30 6.66 -8.35
C ALA A 21 5.46 6.42 -7.09
N GLN A 22 4.95 7.48 -6.44
CA GLN A 22 4.04 7.36 -5.30
C GLN A 22 2.73 6.67 -5.71
N ALA A 23 2.14 7.04 -6.85
CA ALA A 23 0.94 6.38 -7.36
C ALA A 23 1.18 4.91 -7.69
N ALA A 24 2.34 4.57 -8.26
CA ALA A 24 2.75 3.19 -8.51
C ALA A 24 2.91 2.40 -7.20
N LEU A 25 3.54 3.00 -6.18
CA LEU A 25 3.69 2.41 -4.86
C LEU A 25 2.33 2.13 -4.23
N CYS A 26 1.42 3.11 -4.20
CA CYS A 26 0.05 2.92 -3.68
C CYS A 26 -0.70 1.79 -4.41
N LYS A 27 -0.51 1.65 -5.72
CA LYS A 27 -1.11 0.56 -6.49
C LYS A 27 -0.50 -0.79 -6.14
N ALA A 28 0.81 -0.85 -5.95
CA ALA A 28 1.50 -2.08 -5.55
C ALA A 28 1.09 -2.51 -4.14
N THR A 29 1.04 -1.59 -3.17
CA THR A 29 0.62 -1.88 -1.79
C THR A 29 -0.86 -2.26 -1.71
N ALA A 30 -1.75 -1.58 -2.43
CA ALA A 30 -3.16 -1.98 -2.51
C ALA A 30 -3.34 -3.38 -3.16
N GLY A 31 -2.55 -3.69 -4.19
CA GLY A 31 -2.52 -5.01 -4.79
C GLY A 31 -2.02 -6.09 -3.82
N HIS A 32 -0.99 -5.78 -3.04
CA HIS A 32 -0.49 -6.66 -1.99
C HIS A 32 -1.56 -6.89 -0.90
N HIS A 33 -2.19 -5.83 -0.41
CA HIS A 33 -3.27 -5.90 0.58
C HIS A 33 -4.37 -6.87 0.13
N GLN A 34 -4.83 -6.76 -1.11
CA GLN A 34 -5.87 -7.62 -1.65
C GLN A 34 -5.48 -9.11 -1.64
N LEU A 35 -4.21 -9.42 -1.91
CA LEU A 35 -3.70 -10.79 -1.84
C LEU A 35 -3.59 -11.28 -0.39
N VAL A 36 -3.24 -10.39 0.55
CA VAL A 36 -3.21 -10.70 1.99
C VAL A 36 -4.60 -11.02 2.53
N LEU A 37 -5.64 -10.32 2.07
CA LEU A 37 -7.03 -10.60 2.45
C LEU A 37 -7.50 -12.00 2.01
N GLN A 38 -6.90 -12.57 0.98
CA GLN A 38 -7.24 -13.91 0.47
C GLN A 38 -6.48 -15.05 1.18
N LEU A 39 -5.47 -14.74 2.00
CA LEU A 39 -4.72 -15.74 2.76
C LEU A 39 -5.60 -16.41 3.82
N GLY A 40 -5.46 -17.74 3.97
CA GLY A 40 -6.29 -18.54 4.86
C GLY A 40 -7.74 -18.76 4.39
N GLY A 41 -8.13 -18.19 3.26
CA GLY A 41 -9.44 -18.40 2.63
C GLY A 41 -9.46 -19.56 1.65
N SER A 42 -10.60 -19.79 0.99
CA SER A 42 -10.77 -20.82 -0.04
C SER A 42 -9.92 -20.61 -1.30
N GLY A 43 -9.43 -19.39 -1.52
CA GLY A 43 -8.51 -19.03 -2.61
C GLY A 43 -7.04 -19.11 -2.23
N ASP A 44 -6.68 -19.48 -1.00
CA ASP A 44 -5.28 -19.57 -0.59
C ASP A 44 -4.59 -20.78 -1.24
N GLY A 45 -3.39 -20.55 -1.74
CA GLY A 45 -2.62 -21.55 -2.46
C GLY A 45 -1.22 -21.06 -2.81
N PRO A 46 -0.33 -21.95 -3.28
CA PRO A 46 1.06 -21.61 -3.56
C PRO A 46 1.19 -20.48 -4.60
N ARG A 47 0.31 -20.43 -5.60
CA ARG A 47 0.28 -19.37 -6.61
C ARG A 47 -0.08 -18.00 -6.02
N LEU A 48 -1.08 -17.95 -5.14
CA LEU A 48 -1.47 -16.70 -4.45
C LEU A 48 -0.31 -16.18 -3.59
N ARG A 49 0.34 -17.08 -2.84
CA ARG A 49 1.48 -16.73 -1.97
C ARG A 49 2.69 -16.26 -2.76
N GLU A 50 2.94 -16.83 -3.93
CA GLU A 50 4.00 -16.38 -4.83
C GLU A 50 3.68 -14.99 -5.42
N GLU A 51 2.47 -14.78 -5.94
CA GLU A 51 2.08 -13.45 -6.45
C GLU A 51 2.15 -12.39 -5.34
N ARG A 52 1.76 -12.74 -4.11
CA ARG A 52 1.90 -11.85 -2.95
C ARG A 52 3.36 -11.46 -2.68
N ARG A 53 4.29 -12.43 -2.72
CA ARG A 53 5.73 -12.16 -2.61
C ARG A 53 6.22 -11.25 -3.74
N ARG A 54 5.85 -11.54 -4.98
CA ARG A 54 6.20 -10.71 -6.14
C ARG A 54 5.71 -9.27 -5.98
N ARG A 55 4.46 -9.06 -5.53
CA ARG A 55 3.94 -7.71 -5.24
C ARG A 55 4.64 -7.03 -4.07
N SER A 56 5.04 -7.81 -3.06
CA SER A 56 5.85 -7.32 -1.94
C SER A 56 7.19 -6.77 -2.43
N ALA A 57 7.91 -7.54 -3.23
CA ALA A 57 9.18 -7.13 -3.82
C ALA A 57 9.02 -5.89 -4.72
N GLU A 58 7.97 -5.84 -5.54
CA GLU A 58 7.65 -4.65 -6.35
C GLU A 58 7.43 -3.40 -5.47
N ALA A 59 6.70 -3.51 -4.38
CA ALA A 59 6.48 -2.41 -3.44
C ALA A 59 7.78 -1.98 -2.75
N CYS A 60 8.65 -2.91 -2.35
CA CYS A 60 9.96 -2.62 -1.78
C CYS A 60 10.89 -1.90 -2.78
N GLU A 61 10.93 -2.32 -4.04
CA GLU A 61 11.72 -1.66 -5.07
C GLU A 61 11.22 -0.24 -5.34
N LEU A 62 9.90 -0.08 -5.48
CA LEU A 62 9.28 1.24 -5.65
C LEU A 62 9.54 2.15 -4.45
N SER A 63 9.51 1.62 -3.23
CA SER A 63 9.75 2.42 -2.02
C SER A 63 11.21 2.87 -1.92
N MET A 64 12.17 2.02 -2.26
CA MET A 64 13.59 2.39 -2.32
C MET A 64 13.86 3.46 -3.38
N GLY A 65 13.28 3.30 -4.58
CA GLY A 65 13.40 4.28 -5.65
C GLY A 65 12.82 5.64 -5.24
N LEU A 66 11.59 5.62 -4.71
CA LEU A 66 10.89 6.82 -4.31
C LEU A 66 11.57 7.54 -3.14
N ARG A 67 12.05 6.80 -2.13
CA ARG A 67 12.87 7.34 -1.03
C ARG A 67 14.04 8.16 -1.56
N ARG A 68 14.83 7.58 -2.48
CA ARG A 68 16.01 8.26 -3.05
C ARG A 68 15.61 9.55 -3.75
N THR A 69 14.53 9.52 -4.54
CA THR A 69 14.06 10.70 -5.28
C THR A 69 13.47 11.77 -4.37
N LEU A 70 12.72 11.40 -3.32
CA LEU A 70 12.14 12.34 -2.35
C LEU A 70 13.22 13.00 -1.51
N LEU A 71 14.17 12.24 -0.97
CA LEU A 71 15.29 12.79 -0.20
C LEU A 71 16.16 13.71 -1.07
N ALA A 72 16.40 13.35 -2.33
CA ALA A 72 17.12 14.23 -3.25
C ALA A 72 16.34 15.53 -3.52
N GLY A 73 15.03 15.45 -3.72
CA GLY A 73 14.17 16.61 -3.94
C GLY A 73 14.05 17.54 -2.74
N LEU A 74 13.93 16.99 -1.52
CA LEU A 74 13.79 17.76 -0.28
C LEU A 74 15.12 18.38 0.20
N ARG A 75 16.26 17.76 -0.13
CA ARG A 75 17.60 18.30 0.21
C ARG A 75 18.08 19.37 -0.77
N GLN A 76 17.60 19.35 -2.01
CA GLN A 76 17.87 20.41 -2.98
C GLN A 76 17.02 21.63 -2.65
N ASP A 77 17.54 22.83 -2.92
CA ASP A 77 16.77 24.06 -2.77
C ASP A 77 15.68 24.08 -3.85
N PRO A 78 14.38 23.92 -3.49
CA PRO A 78 13.33 23.78 -4.47
C PRO A 78 13.16 25.09 -5.23
N ALA A 79 12.98 25.01 -6.55
CA ALA A 79 12.90 26.22 -7.39
C ALA A 79 11.67 27.09 -7.06
N SER A 80 10.68 26.55 -6.36
CA SER A 80 9.54 27.29 -5.83
C SER A 80 9.02 26.73 -4.50
N PRO A 81 8.40 27.58 -3.64
CA PRO A 81 7.76 27.12 -2.41
C PRO A 81 6.62 26.13 -2.66
N ARG A 82 5.96 26.21 -3.83
CA ARG A 82 4.90 25.28 -4.23
C ARG A 82 5.45 23.88 -4.52
N GLU A 83 6.59 23.79 -5.19
CA GLU A 83 7.26 22.49 -5.42
C GLU A 83 7.70 21.87 -4.10
N ARG A 84 8.19 22.68 -3.16
CA ARG A 84 8.51 22.23 -1.80
C ARG A 84 7.28 21.62 -1.12
N GLN A 85 6.17 22.34 -1.09
CA GLN A 85 4.93 21.89 -0.47
C GLN A 85 4.43 20.56 -1.08
N GLU A 86 4.51 20.39 -2.40
CA GLU A 86 4.13 19.13 -3.03
C GLU A 86 5.08 17.97 -2.67
N LEU A 87 6.38 18.22 -2.53
CA LEU A 87 7.32 17.20 -2.05
C LEU A 87 7.05 16.83 -0.59
N GLU A 88 6.76 17.80 0.26
CA GLU A 88 6.36 17.58 1.67
C GLU A 88 5.05 16.78 1.75
N ARG A 89 4.09 17.06 0.86
CA ARG A 89 2.85 16.28 0.75
C ARG A 89 3.10 14.84 0.29
N LEU A 90 3.90 14.66 -0.77
CA LEU A 90 4.27 13.33 -1.26
C LEU A 90 5.05 12.54 -0.22
N TRP A 91 5.84 13.21 0.61
CA TRP A 91 6.54 12.61 1.73
C TRP A 91 5.58 12.05 2.79
N VAL A 92 4.57 12.82 3.21
CA VAL A 92 3.55 12.32 4.16
C VAL A 92 2.78 11.14 3.56
N LEU A 93 2.39 11.24 2.28
CA LEU A 93 1.75 10.12 1.57
C LEU A 93 2.64 8.88 1.52
N PHE A 94 3.93 9.06 1.28
CA PHE A 94 4.90 7.98 1.26
C PHE A 94 4.99 7.26 2.62
N LEU A 95 5.13 8.02 3.71
CA LEU A 95 5.16 7.47 5.06
C LEU A 95 3.88 6.68 5.36
N SER A 96 2.71 7.26 5.10
CA SER A 96 1.43 6.57 5.33
C SER A 96 1.28 5.29 4.50
N ALA A 97 1.79 5.27 3.26
CA ALA A 97 1.76 4.08 2.42
C ALA A 97 2.69 2.98 2.96
N LEU A 98 3.86 3.35 3.51
CA LEU A 98 4.78 2.41 4.13
C LEU A 98 4.21 1.82 5.43
N GLU A 99 3.56 2.63 6.27
CA GLU A 99 2.92 2.16 7.50
C GLU A 99 1.83 1.12 7.21
N LEU A 100 0.94 1.41 6.25
CA LEU A 100 -0.11 0.49 5.82
C LEU A 100 0.49 -0.80 5.24
N PHE A 101 1.52 -0.67 4.40
CA PHE A 101 2.20 -1.82 3.84
C PHE A 101 2.86 -2.69 4.92
N LEU A 102 3.48 -2.06 5.92
CA LEU A 102 4.09 -2.76 7.04
C LEU A 102 3.04 -3.54 7.85
N GLN A 103 1.87 -2.95 8.11
CA GLN A 103 0.74 -3.64 8.76
C GLN A 103 0.29 -4.86 7.96
N ASP A 104 0.22 -4.74 6.63
CA ASP A 104 -0.13 -5.86 5.75
C ASP A 104 0.92 -6.97 5.76
N LEU A 105 2.22 -6.64 5.83
CA LEU A 105 3.28 -7.63 5.94
C LEU A 105 3.21 -8.42 7.24
N TYR A 106 2.98 -7.76 8.38
CA TYR A 106 2.76 -8.43 9.65
C TYR A 106 1.53 -9.34 9.61
N ARG A 107 0.43 -8.85 9.04
CA ARG A 107 -0.79 -9.65 8.85
C ARG A 107 -0.50 -10.88 7.97
N ALA A 108 0.22 -10.70 6.87
CA ALA A 108 0.61 -11.78 5.98
C ALA A 108 1.50 -12.81 6.69
N GLN A 109 2.42 -12.36 7.55
CA GLN A 109 3.30 -13.24 8.32
C GLN A 109 2.50 -14.10 9.28
N HIS A 110 1.64 -13.46 10.07
CA HIS A 110 0.75 -14.14 11.00
C HIS A 110 -0.14 -15.17 10.27
N LEU A 111 -0.78 -14.79 9.17
CA LEU A 111 -1.63 -15.71 8.39
C LEU A 111 -0.83 -16.84 7.75
N CYS A 112 0.37 -16.59 7.25
CA CYS A 112 1.21 -17.63 6.67
C CYS A 112 1.65 -18.67 7.71
N GLN A 113 1.93 -18.22 8.94
CA GLN A 113 2.27 -19.10 10.07
C GLN A 113 1.05 -19.96 10.46
N LEU A 114 -0.12 -19.34 10.62
CA LEU A 114 -1.36 -20.05 10.97
C LEU A 114 -1.79 -21.08 9.92
N PHE A 115 -1.67 -20.74 8.64
CA PHE A 115 -2.11 -21.58 7.52
C PHE A 115 -0.92 -22.22 6.80
N SER A 116 0.06 -22.74 7.53
CA SER A 116 1.30 -23.28 6.95
C SER A 116 1.03 -24.45 5.98
N VAL A 117 1.29 -24.23 4.68
CA VAL A 117 1.17 -25.25 3.61
C VAL A 117 2.17 -26.42 3.78
N GLN A 118 3.20 -26.25 4.63
CA GLN A 118 4.23 -27.25 4.89
C GLN A 118 3.87 -28.29 5.97
N GLY A 119 2.70 -28.20 6.59
CA GLY A 119 2.25 -29.19 7.58
C GLY A 119 1.53 -30.34 6.92
N GLY A 120 2.25 -31.41 6.56
CA GLY A 120 1.63 -32.72 6.34
C GLY A 120 0.99 -33.20 7.65
N GLY A 121 -0.28 -32.87 7.86
CA GLY A 121 -1.02 -33.31 9.04
C GLY A 121 -2.14 -32.36 9.41
N VAL A 122 -3.36 -32.81 9.12
CA VAL A 122 -4.64 -32.26 9.56
C VAL A 122 -5.06 -30.99 8.80
N ALA A 123 -5.78 -31.20 7.70
CA ALA A 123 -6.70 -30.21 7.18
C ALA A 123 -7.61 -29.73 8.33
N PRO A 124 -7.58 -28.44 8.73
CA PRO A 124 -8.58 -27.95 9.63
C PRO A 124 -9.88 -27.89 8.81
N LEU A 125 -10.93 -28.52 9.34
CA LEU A 125 -12.28 -28.66 8.77
C LEU A 125 -12.53 -29.97 8.01
N ARG A 126 -12.80 -31.02 8.81
CA ARG A 126 -13.77 -32.06 8.43
C ARG A 126 -15.14 -31.40 8.25
N THR A 127 -15.45 -30.94 7.04
CA THR A 127 -16.86 -30.81 6.64
C THR A 127 -17.41 -32.23 6.57
N GLY A 128 -18.55 -32.49 7.20
CA GLY A 128 -19.11 -33.83 7.43
C GLY A 128 -19.58 -34.59 6.19
N LEU A 129 -18.87 -34.52 5.07
CA LEU A 129 -19.08 -35.34 3.88
C LEU A 129 -18.01 -36.43 3.85
N GLY A 130 -18.36 -37.59 4.42
CA GLY A 130 -17.53 -38.79 4.38
C GLY A 130 -17.29 -39.26 2.96
N GLY A 131 -16.04 -39.19 2.51
CA GLY A 131 -15.55 -39.84 1.30
C GLY A 131 -14.11 -40.29 1.55
N TRP A 132 -13.95 -41.59 1.78
CA TRP A 132 -12.68 -42.27 2.02
C TRP A 132 -11.74 -42.13 0.81
N VAL A 133 -10.58 -41.48 0.95
CA VAL A 133 -9.43 -41.69 0.03
C VAL A 133 -8.12 -41.66 0.83
N LEU A 134 -7.25 -42.63 0.50
CA LEU A 134 -6.10 -43.19 1.21
C LEU A 134 -4.92 -42.24 1.55
N PRO A 135 -4.03 -42.63 2.49
CA PRO A 135 -2.83 -41.86 2.82
C PRO A 135 -1.78 -42.01 1.72
N SER A 136 -1.45 -40.89 1.06
CA SER A 136 -0.32 -40.84 0.13
C SER A 136 0.98 -40.72 0.93
N ARG A 137 1.78 -41.79 0.91
CA ARG A 137 3.13 -41.83 1.47
C ARG A 137 4.12 -41.32 0.44
N ARG A 138 5.05 -40.48 0.90
CA ARG A 138 6.40 -40.20 0.37
C ARG A 138 6.54 -39.07 -0.67
N GLY A 139 7.31 -38.07 -0.24
CA GLY A 139 8.51 -37.65 -0.96
C GLY A 139 8.42 -36.32 -1.70
N GLY A 140 9.03 -35.28 -1.11
CA GLY A 140 9.27 -34.01 -1.81
C GLY A 140 9.25 -32.85 -0.84
N GLY A 141 10.29 -32.72 -0.01
CA GLY A 141 10.58 -31.41 0.59
C GLY A 141 10.82 -30.44 -0.56
N PRO A 142 10.17 -29.27 -0.61
CA PRO A 142 10.51 -28.30 -1.63
C PRO A 142 11.94 -27.86 -1.37
N THR A 143 12.84 -28.23 -2.29
CA THR A 143 14.09 -27.51 -2.51
C THR A 143 13.73 -26.03 -2.50
N GLN A 144 14.15 -25.31 -1.46
CA GLN A 144 14.01 -23.86 -1.44
C GLN A 144 14.65 -23.32 -2.72
N PRO A 145 13.89 -22.62 -3.58
CA PRO A 145 14.52 -21.87 -4.64
C PRO A 145 15.47 -20.83 -4.01
N PRO A 146 16.56 -20.49 -4.69
CA PRO A 146 17.61 -19.65 -4.14
C PRO A 146 17.08 -18.26 -3.77
N SER A 147 17.37 -17.84 -2.54
CA SER A 147 17.35 -16.45 -2.06
C SER A 147 16.11 -15.61 -2.38
N THR A 148 14.90 -16.13 -2.13
CA THR A 148 13.75 -15.22 -1.92
C THR A 148 13.86 -14.64 -0.52
N GLN A 149 13.98 -13.31 -0.41
CA GLN A 149 13.99 -12.59 0.87
C GLN A 149 12.90 -13.13 1.79
N SER A 150 13.25 -13.43 3.04
CA SER A 150 12.25 -13.93 3.98
C SER A 150 11.25 -12.82 4.30
N LEU A 151 10.02 -13.19 4.66
CA LEU A 151 9.03 -12.19 5.04
C LEU A 151 9.50 -11.40 6.28
N GLU A 152 10.26 -12.02 7.18
CA GLU A 152 10.89 -11.30 8.29
C GLU A 152 11.87 -10.21 7.80
N GLU A 153 12.72 -10.55 6.82
CA GLU A 153 13.68 -9.61 6.22
C GLU A 153 12.97 -8.47 5.49
N GLU A 154 11.88 -8.76 4.77
CA GLU A 154 11.05 -7.73 4.13
C GLU A 154 10.48 -6.75 5.16
N ILE A 155 9.93 -7.26 6.27
CA ILE A 155 9.39 -6.42 7.35
C ILE A 155 10.49 -5.55 7.95
N GLU A 156 11.68 -6.10 8.22
CA GLU A 156 12.79 -5.33 8.76
C GLU A 156 13.28 -4.26 7.79
N GLN A 157 13.35 -4.58 6.48
CA GLN A 157 13.73 -3.62 5.46
C GLN A 157 12.75 -2.46 5.36
N VAL A 158 11.44 -2.73 5.43
CA VAL A 158 10.40 -1.69 5.42
C VAL A 158 10.44 -0.86 6.70
N ARG A 159 10.62 -1.48 7.88
CA ARG A 159 10.83 -0.76 9.16
C ARG A 159 12.02 0.17 9.11
N ALA A 160 13.17 -0.31 8.62
CA ALA A 160 14.37 0.50 8.50
C ALA A 160 14.15 1.67 7.53
N THR A 161 13.46 1.42 6.41
CA THR A 161 13.13 2.46 5.43
C THR A 161 12.20 3.52 6.01
N LEU A 162 11.20 3.12 6.81
CA LEU A 162 10.29 4.02 7.51
C LEU A 162 11.06 4.91 8.50
N ALA A 163 11.87 4.31 9.38
CA ALA A 163 12.64 5.04 10.39
C ALA A 163 13.68 6.00 9.78
N GLU A 164 14.33 5.60 8.69
CA GLU A 164 15.23 6.48 7.94
C GLU A 164 14.48 7.68 7.35
N MET A 165 13.30 7.44 6.82
CA MET A 165 12.49 8.52 6.26
C MET A 165 12.02 9.45 7.38
N GLU A 166 11.38 8.96 8.43
CA GLU A 166 10.95 9.78 9.58
C GLU A 166 12.07 10.68 10.16
N SER A 167 13.29 10.18 10.25
CA SER A 167 14.45 10.95 10.71
C SER A 167 15.03 11.91 9.66
N GLY A 168 14.84 11.61 8.37
CA GLY A 168 15.43 12.34 7.24
C GLY A 168 14.78 13.69 6.94
N ALA A 169 13.50 13.86 7.30
CA ALA A 169 12.84 15.15 7.24
C ALA A 169 11.93 15.31 8.45
N ASN A 170 12.28 16.23 9.36
CA ASN A 170 11.46 16.63 10.49
C ASN A 170 10.26 17.49 10.01
N ILE A 171 9.46 16.94 9.10
CA ILE A 171 8.24 17.53 8.58
C ILE A 171 7.10 16.84 9.32
N PRO A 172 6.50 17.50 10.31
CA PRO A 172 5.39 16.90 11.01
C PRO A 172 4.17 16.76 10.09
N PRO A 173 3.38 15.69 10.20
CA PRO A 173 2.25 15.46 9.30
C PRO A 173 1.17 16.55 9.38
N TRP A 174 1.11 17.32 10.47
CA TRP A 174 0.18 18.44 10.66
C TRP A 174 0.59 19.75 9.95
N THR A 175 1.79 19.83 9.35
CA THR A 175 2.23 21.04 8.62
C THR A 175 1.83 21.03 7.15
N VAL A 176 1.25 19.94 6.66
CA VAL A 176 0.82 19.81 5.26
C VAL A 176 -0.66 20.16 5.14
N GLU A 177 -0.94 21.28 4.47
CA GLU A 177 -2.29 21.70 4.11
C GLU A 177 -2.93 20.68 3.15
N ALA A 178 -4.16 20.26 3.43
CA ALA A 178 -4.92 19.36 2.57
C ALA A 178 -5.26 20.08 1.26
N THR A 179 -4.70 19.63 0.14
CA THR A 179 -5.16 20.07 -1.17
C THR A 179 -6.51 19.42 -1.47
N GLU A 180 -7.60 20.14 -1.19
CA GLU A 180 -8.89 19.83 -1.81
C GLU A 180 -8.71 19.92 -3.33
N THR A 181 -8.69 18.78 -4.01
CA THR A 181 -8.97 18.74 -5.44
C THR A 181 -10.47 18.98 -5.64
N THR A 182 -10.94 20.18 -5.31
CA THR A 182 -12.18 20.71 -5.85
C THR A 182 -11.86 21.00 -7.31
N GLN A 183 -12.10 20.01 -8.17
CA GLN A 183 -12.22 20.27 -9.59
C GLN A 183 -13.27 21.38 -9.74
N PRO A 184 -12.98 22.49 -10.46
CA PRO A 184 -14.02 23.45 -10.76
C PRO A 184 -14.98 22.76 -11.73
N ALA A 185 -16.08 22.24 -11.20
CA ALA A 185 -17.24 21.96 -12.02
C ALA A 185 -17.76 23.32 -12.51
N GLU A 186 -17.32 23.71 -13.70
CA GLU A 186 -17.82 24.90 -14.37
C GLU A 186 -19.33 24.76 -14.57
N THR A 187 -20.01 25.79 -14.07
CA THR A 187 -21.44 26.10 -14.06
C THR A 187 -22.24 25.72 -15.30
N SER A 188 -23.34 24.98 -15.11
CA SER A 188 -24.66 25.38 -15.61
C SER A 188 -25.76 24.49 -15.03
N GLY A 189 -26.74 25.09 -14.35
CA GLY A 189 -27.93 24.37 -13.90
C GLY A 189 -28.54 24.94 -12.62
N THR A 190 -29.28 26.03 -12.79
CA THR A 190 -30.49 26.44 -12.05
C THR A 190 -30.62 26.00 -10.59
N ALA A 191 -30.62 27.01 -9.71
CA ALA A 191 -31.02 26.91 -8.32
C ALA A 191 -32.40 26.26 -8.16
N GLU A 192 -32.45 25.09 -7.54
CA GLU A 192 -33.58 24.69 -6.71
C GLU A 192 -33.07 24.38 -5.30
N ARG A 193 -33.40 25.30 -4.39
CA ARG A 193 -33.33 25.08 -2.94
C ARG A 193 -34.34 24.00 -2.57
N ALA A 194 -33.92 22.76 -2.43
CA ALA A 194 -34.66 21.76 -1.67
C ALA A 194 -34.14 21.77 -0.22
N ALA A 195 -34.89 22.43 0.65
CA ALA A 195 -34.71 22.38 2.09
C ALA A 195 -35.08 20.98 2.60
N TRP A 196 -34.11 20.23 3.13
CA TRP A 196 -34.38 19.01 3.88
C TRP A 196 -34.29 19.33 5.37
N GLY A 197 -35.39 19.90 5.88
CA GLY A 197 -35.71 19.92 7.29
C GLY A 197 -37.05 19.21 7.46
N GLY A 198 -37.10 18.11 8.20
CA GLY A 198 -38.39 17.51 8.56
C GLY A 198 -38.38 16.05 8.97
N ALA A 199 -38.27 15.86 10.28
CA ALA A 199 -39.01 14.90 11.10
C ALA A 199 -38.78 13.38 10.93
N CYS A 200 -38.21 12.82 12.00
CA CYS A 200 -38.37 11.45 12.45
C CYS A 200 -39.86 11.06 12.49
N ALA A 201 -40.20 9.97 11.82
CA ALA A 201 -41.35 9.16 12.17
C ALA A 201 -40.89 7.70 12.10
N GLY A 202 -40.82 7.06 13.27
CA GLY A 202 -40.53 5.64 13.37
C GLY A 202 -41.63 4.82 12.71
N HIS A 203 -41.24 3.70 12.11
CA HIS A 203 -42.10 2.56 11.94
C HIS A 203 -41.28 1.28 12.02
N CYS A 204 -41.65 0.46 13.00
CA CYS A 204 -41.22 -0.91 13.21
C CYS A 204 -41.73 -1.83 12.09
N CYS A 205 -40.94 -2.84 11.75
CA CYS A 205 -41.32 -4.21 11.34
C CYS A 205 -40.01 -4.93 11.02
N GLY A 206 -39.73 -6.17 11.43
CA GLY A 206 -40.52 -7.23 12.02
C GLY A 206 -39.77 -8.51 11.66
N VAL A 207 -39.38 -9.30 12.66
CA VAL A 207 -38.67 -10.58 12.48
C VAL A 207 -39.64 -11.63 11.94
N LEU A 208 -39.22 -12.32 10.88
CA LEU A 208 -39.57 -13.71 10.59
C LEU A 208 -38.27 -14.46 10.27
#